data_AF-A0A8C1ZYF8-F1
#
_entry.id   AF-A0A8C1ZYF8-F1
#
_cell.length_a   1.000
_cell.length_b   1.000
_cell.length_c   1.000
_cell.angle_alpha   90.00
_cell.angle_beta   90.00
_cell.angle_gamma   90.00
#
_symmetry.space_group_name_H-M   'P 1'
#
loop_
_entity.id
_entity.type
_entity.pdbx_description
1 polymer ?
#
loop_
_entity_poly.entity_id
_entity_poly.type
_entity_poly.pdbx_seq_one_letter_code
_entity_poly.pdbx_strand_id
1 'polypeptide(L)'
;MEDTNKLYMENHFNDSASSDSNDCQRVDQYGFERAEDFNYESYEDFMSKHLAVVTRRSKKWSKLLQDTVKIEKNIKVKRYVRKGVPCEHRTQIWMAASGAQDQLDRNPGYYHSLLKAEHDPKIEEVIRADMHRTFPDNIQFRASSQPCLQKALFNVLLAYGHHNKDVGYCQGMNFIAGYLLIITKDEEKSFWLMDALLGKILPDYYTPTMLGLQMDQEVLGELVRMKVPAVWQVMNSHNVMWTLVVSRWFICLYVDILPVETVLRIWDCLFYEGSKILFRVALTLIGHNQNLISQAQSLSEICERFKQISHGEFVEDCHTFMQKIFMEPGGLSTATITKLRKMCRNRITSA
;
A
#
# COMPACT_ATOMS: atom_id res chain seq x y z
N MET A 1 -24.51 11.13 -20.48
CA MET A 1 -23.35 11.24 -19.55
C MET A 1 -23.80 10.92 -18.13
N GLU A 2 -25.01 11.34 -17.75
CA GLU A 2 -25.70 10.94 -16.51
C GLU A 2 -25.94 9.43 -16.40
N ASP A 3 -26.45 8.76 -17.45
CA ASP A 3 -26.73 7.31 -17.38
C ASP A 3 -25.50 6.42 -17.16
N THR A 4 -24.32 6.84 -17.63
CA THR A 4 -23.08 6.08 -17.45
C THR A 4 -22.49 6.26 -16.06
N ASN A 5 -22.66 7.44 -15.45
CA ASN A 5 -22.28 7.67 -14.07
C ASN A 5 -23.23 6.94 -13.13
N LYS A 6 -24.53 6.88 -13.45
CA LYS A 6 -25.53 6.14 -12.69
C LYS A 6 -25.24 4.64 -12.68
N LEU A 7 -24.89 4.06 -13.83
CA LEU A 7 -24.48 2.64 -13.94
C LEU A 7 -23.15 2.33 -13.23
N TYR A 8 -22.19 3.28 -13.20
CA TYR A 8 -20.95 3.12 -12.43
C TYR A 8 -21.24 3.16 -10.93
N MET A 9 -22.11 4.08 -10.48
CA MET A 9 -22.52 4.16 -9.08
C MET A 9 -23.33 2.93 -8.66
N GLU A 10 -24.26 2.46 -9.48
CA GLU A 10 -25.06 1.24 -9.23
C GLU A 10 -24.19 -0.03 -9.20
N ASN A 11 -23.11 -0.11 -9.98
CA ASN A 11 -22.21 -1.28 -9.95
C ASN A 11 -21.13 -1.21 -8.86
N HIS A 12 -20.87 -0.04 -8.26
CA HIS A 12 -19.81 0.14 -7.25
C HIS A 12 -20.32 0.45 -5.83
N PHE A 13 -21.55 0.94 -5.68
CA PHE A 13 -22.14 1.29 -4.38
C PHE A 13 -23.35 0.41 -4.01
N ASN A 14 -23.73 -0.58 -4.82
CA ASN A 14 -24.98 -1.33 -4.63
C ASN A 14 -24.81 -2.82 -4.26
N ASP A 15 -23.66 -3.22 -3.73
CA ASP A 15 -23.45 -4.57 -3.19
C ASP A 15 -23.84 -4.72 -1.70
N SER A 16 -24.51 -3.71 -1.12
CA SER A 16 -25.03 -3.76 0.27
C SER A 16 -26.54 -3.54 0.34
N ALA A 17 -27.30 -4.11 -0.60
CA ALA A 17 -28.76 -4.12 -0.54
C ALA A 17 -29.27 -5.35 0.25
N SER A 18 -28.93 -5.42 1.55
CA SER A 18 -29.74 -6.15 2.53
C SER A 18 -29.49 -5.63 3.95
N SER A 19 -30.57 -5.08 4.53
CA SER A 19 -30.76 -4.51 5.89
C SER A 19 -30.01 -3.22 6.26
N ASP A 20 -30.80 -2.21 6.60
CA ASP A 20 -30.48 -0.87 7.17
C ASP A 20 -29.87 0.19 6.25
N SER A 21 -30.75 1.00 5.65
CA SER A 21 -30.47 2.13 4.75
C SER A 21 -29.63 3.28 5.36
N ASN A 22 -29.29 3.22 6.65
CA ASN A 22 -28.43 4.21 7.32
C ASN A 22 -26.95 3.82 7.33
N ASP A 23 -26.58 2.56 7.11
CA ASP A 23 -25.18 2.11 7.21
C ASP A 23 -24.36 2.38 5.93
N CYS A 24 -25.03 2.46 4.77
CA CYS A 24 -24.37 2.65 3.48
C CYS A 24 -23.72 4.05 3.31
N GLN A 25 -24.13 5.05 4.10
CA GLN A 25 -23.52 6.38 4.09
C GLN A 25 -22.26 6.48 4.97
N ARG A 26 -22.10 5.59 5.96
CA ARG A 26 -21.05 5.71 6.98
C ARG A 26 -19.73 5.05 6.62
N VAL A 27 -19.70 4.24 5.56
CA VAL A 27 -18.51 3.51 5.13
C VAL A 27 -18.00 4.00 3.77
N ASP A 28 -16.72 3.79 3.50
CA ASP A 28 -16.15 3.99 2.18
C ASP A 28 -16.34 2.77 1.26
N GLN A 29 -15.95 2.88 0.00
CA GLN A 29 -16.09 1.80 -0.98
C GLN A 29 -15.20 0.56 -0.71
N TYR A 30 -14.33 0.64 0.29
CA TYR A 30 -13.49 -0.45 0.77
C TYR A 30 -14.00 -1.03 2.09
N GLY A 31 -15.12 -0.52 2.61
CA GLY A 31 -15.76 -0.97 3.83
C GLY A 31 -15.20 -0.36 5.12
N PHE A 32 -14.36 0.67 5.04
CA PHE A 32 -13.86 1.37 6.24
C PHE A 32 -14.87 2.41 6.71
N GLU A 33 -15.13 2.44 8.02
CA GLU A 33 -15.96 3.48 8.62
C GLU A 33 -15.32 4.85 8.52
N ARG A 34 -16.14 5.85 8.21
CA ARG A 34 -15.76 7.25 8.17
C ARG A 34 -15.79 7.81 9.60
N ALA A 35 -14.89 8.74 9.89
CA ALA A 35 -14.89 9.46 11.15
C ALA A 35 -16.21 10.22 11.38
N GLU A 36 -16.55 10.49 12.63
CA GLU A 36 -17.80 11.19 12.99
C GLU A 36 -17.85 12.61 12.43
N ASP A 37 -16.69 13.27 12.32
CA ASP A 37 -16.50 14.62 11.79
C ASP A 37 -16.22 14.64 10.27
N PHE A 38 -16.46 13.53 9.57
CA PHE A 38 -16.22 13.43 8.14
C PHE A 38 -17.07 14.46 7.35
N ASN A 39 -16.40 15.31 6.58
CA ASN A 39 -17.07 16.32 5.77
C ASN A 39 -17.62 15.70 4.47
N TYR A 40 -18.88 15.26 4.53
CA TYR A 40 -19.59 14.67 3.40
C TYR A 40 -19.74 15.64 2.22
N GLU A 41 -20.00 16.93 2.45
CA GLU A 41 -20.16 17.93 1.37
C GLU A 41 -18.86 18.08 0.56
N SER A 42 -17.73 18.25 1.23
CA SER A 42 -16.42 18.34 0.59
C SER A 42 -16.06 17.06 -0.18
N TYR A 43 -16.37 15.90 0.40
CA TYR A 43 -16.17 14.61 -0.24
C TYR A 43 -17.04 14.45 -1.50
N GLU A 44 -18.33 14.81 -1.45
CA GLU A 44 -19.22 14.75 -2.61
C GLU A 44 -18.76 15.69 -3.73
N ASP A 45 -18.34 16.90 -3.39
CA ASP A 45 -17.77 17.86 -4.34
C ASP A 45 -16.49 17.33 -5.00
N PHE A 46 -15.61 16.70 -4.22
CA PHE A 46 -14.43 16.03 -4.74
C PHE A 46 -14.82 14.86 -5.64
N MET A 47 -15.72 13.98 -5.17
CA MET A 47 -16.14 12.77 -5.86
C MET A 47 -16.86 13.08 -7.17
N SER A 48 -17.65 14.14 -7.25
CA SER A 48 -18.33 14.55 -8.49
C SER A 48 -17.34 14.84 -9.63
N LYS A 49 -16.24 15.55 -9.32
CA LYS A 49 -15.13 15.82 -10.26
C LYS A 49 -14.31 14.56 -10.52
N HIS A 50 -14.06 13.78 -9.46
CA HIS A 50 -13.26 12.56 -9.48
C HIS A 50 -13.90 11.46 -10.35
N LEU A 51 -15.22 11.31 -10.27
CA LEU A 51 -15.98 10.27 -10.95
C LEU A 51 -15.83 10.41 -12.47
N ALA A 52 -15.94 11.61 -13.02
CA ALA A 52 -15.71 11.86 -14.45
C ALA A 52 -14.29 11.43 -14.89
N VAL A 53 -13.28 11.69 -14.04
CA VAL A 53 -11.89 11.28 -14.30
C VAL A 53 -11.75 9.76 -14.25
N VAL A 54 -12.32 9.11 -13.25
CA VAL A 54 -12.28 7.65 -13.07
C VAL A 54 -13.02 6.93 -14.19
N THR A 55 -14.26 7.33 -14.51
CA THR A 55 -15.04 6.77 -15.63
C THR A 55 -14.27 6.85 -16.95
N ARG A 56 -13.63 8.00 -17.24
CA ARG A 56 -12.81 8.15 -18.44
C ARG A 56 -11.58 7.23 -18.43
N ARG A 57 -10.96 7.02 -17.26
CA ARG A 57 -9.81 6.11 -17.11
C ARG A 57 -10.25 4.66 -17.24
N SER A 58 -11.36 4.27 -16.62
CA SER A 58 -11.96 2.94 -16.72
C SER A 58 -12.20 2.54 -18.18
N LYS A 59 -12.88 3.39 -18.97
CA LYS A 59 -13.07 3.14 -20.41
C LYS A 59 -11.75 2.91 -21.18
N LYS A 60 -10.70 3.66 -20.84
CA LYS A 60 -9.37 3.49 -21.47
C LYS A 60 -8.68 2.20 -21.04
N TRP A 61 -8.83 1.80 -19.78
CA TRP A 61 -8.33 0.54 -19.26
C TRP A 61 -9.07 -0.65 -19.87
N SER A 62 -10.40 -0.64 -19.90
CA SER A 62 -11.19 -1.69 -20.54
C SER A 62 -10.81 -1.89 -22.00
N LYS A 63 -10.64 -0.80 -22.76
CA LYS A 63 -10.15 -0.88 -24.15
C LYS A 63 -8.76 -1.49 -24.24
N LEU A 64 -7.83 -1.06 -23.38
CA LEU A 64 -6.48 -1.61 -23.34
C LEU A 64 -6.48 -3.12 -23.06
N LEU A 65 -7.34 -3.58 -22.15
CA LEU A 65 -7.43 -4.97 -21.74
C LEU A 65 -8.14 -5.85 -22.77
N GLN A 66 -9.14 -5.33 -23.48
CA GLN A 66 -9.76 -6.03 -24.61
C GLN A 66 -8.77 -6.28 -25.75
N ASP A 67 -7.92 -5.29 -26.03
CA ASP A 67 -6.96 -5.36 -27.13
C ASP A 67 -5.71 -6.22 -26.80
N THR A 68 -5.55 -6.68 -25.56
CA THR A 68 -4.29 -7.28 -25.09
C THR A 68 -4.50 -8.62 -24.38
N VAL A 69 -3.89 -9.68 -24.90
CA VAL A 69 -3.94 -11.03 -24.30
C VAL A 69 -3.09 -11.13 -23.01
N LYS A 70 -1.94 -10.44 -22.96
CA LYS A 70 -1.06 -10.38 -21.78
C LYS A 70 -0.53 -8.96 -21.54
N ILE A 71 -0.63 -8.49 -20.31
CA ILE A 71 -0.22 -7.11 -19.96
C ILE A 71 1.30 -7.03 -19.86
N GLU A 72 1.93 -6.51 -20.92
CA GLU A 72 3.37 -6.29 -20.94
C GLU A 72 3.77 -4.91 -20.40
N LYS A 73 4.94 -4.86 -19.75
CA LYS A 73 5.49 -3.59 -19.25
C LYS A 73 5.96 -2.71 -20.39
N ASN A 74 5.23 -1.63 -20.67
CA ASN A 74 5.62 -0.62 -21.66
C ASN A 74 5.34 0.81 -21.17
N ILE A 75 5.71 1.81 -21.97
CA ILE A 75 5.58 3.23 -21.64
C ILE A 75 4.09 3.64 -21.52
N LYS A 76 3.21 3.09 -22.37
CA LYS A 76 1.78 3.39 -22.37
C LYS A 76 1.12 2.88 -21.08
N VAL A 77 1.36 1.62 -20.72
CA VAL A 77 0.83 1.00 -19.49
C VAL A 77 1.41 1.69 -18.27
N LYS A 78 2.72 2.00 -18.24
CA LYS A 78 3.34 2.77 -17.15
C LYS A 78 2.62 4.09 -16.90
N ARG A 79 2.34 4.84 -17.96
CA ARG A 79 1.62 6.11 -17.87
C ARG A 79 0.19 5.92 -17.36
N TYR A 80 -0.47 4.82 -17.72
CA TYR A 80 -1.83 4.52 -17.24
C TYR A 80 -1.81 4.17 -15.75
N VAL A 81 -0.88 3.29 -15.33
CA VAL A 81 -0.64 2.93 -13.92
C VAL A 81 -0.37 4.17 -13.06
N ARG A 82 0.52 5.07 -13.49
CA ARG A 82 0.78 6.32 -12.74
C ARG A 82 -0.46 7.22 -12.61
N LYS A 83 -1.33 7.21 -13.63
CA LYS A 83 -2.62 7.90 -13.58
C LYS A 83 -3.66 7.18 -12.72
N GLY A 84 -3.42 5.93 -12.33
CA GLY A 84 -4.32 5.13 -11.50
C GLY A 84 -5.01 4.01 -12.27
N VAL A 85 -5.02 2.84 -11.65
CA VAL A 85 -5.78 1.67 -12.06
C VAL A 85 -7.17 1.75 -11.40
N PRO A 86 -8.26 1.69 -12.17
CA PRO A 86 -9.62 1.57 -11.63
C PRO A 86 -9.75 0.32 -10.76
N CYS A 87 -10.58 0.40 -9.73
CA CYS A 87 -10.70 -0.65 -8.70
C CYS A 87 -10.98 -2.03 -9.32
N GLU A 88 -11.92 -2.09 -10.27
CA GLU A 88 -12.33 -3.30 -10.97
C GLU A 88 -11.21 -4.00 -11.76
N HIS A 89 -10.16 -3.26 -12.12
CA HIS A 89 -9.03 -3.79 -12.89
C HIS A 89 -7.80 -4.09 -12.03
N ARG A 90 -7.73 -3.60 -10.77
CA ARG A 90 -6.52 -3.69 -9.92
C ARG A 90 -6.00 -5.11 -9.81
N THR A 91 -6.86 -6.08 -9.48
CA THR A 91 -6.48 -7.49 -9.36
C THR A 91 -5.79 -8.01 -10.60
N GLN A 92 -6.40 -7.83 -11.78
CA GLN A 92 -5.84 -8.28 -13.04
C GLN A 92 -4.50 -7.58 -13.36
N ILE A 93 -4.43 -6.26 -13.17
CA ILE A 93 -3.22 -5.48 -13.45
C ILE A 93 -2.08 -5.88 -12.50
N TRP A 94 -2.35 -5.96 -11.20
CA TRP A 94 -1.34 -6.28 -10.18
C TRP A 94 -0.83 -7.71 -10.35
N MET A 95 -1.72 -8.67 -10.61
CA MET A 95 -1.35 -10.07 -10.86
C MET A 95 -0.42 -10.20 -12.06
N ALA A 96 -0.75 -9.53 -13.16
CA ALA A 96 0.08 -9.54 -14.38
C ALA A 96 1.40 -8.77 -14.20
N ALA A 97 1.38 -7.56 -13.61
CA ALA A 97 2.55 -6.69 -13.52
C ALA A 97 3.62 -7.19 -12.54
N SER A 98 3.20 -7.89 -11.49
CA SER A 98 4.09 -8.50 -10.49
C SER A 98 4.67 -9.85 -10.96
N GLY A 99 3.93 -10.53 -11.83
CA GLY A 99 4.18 -11.92 -12.24
C GLY A 99 3.50 -12.96 -11.33
N ALA A 100 2.66 -12.53 -10.39
CA ALA A 100 1.87 -13.41 -9.53
C ALA A 100 0.92 -14.31 -10.33
N GLN A 101 0.36 -13.82 -11.45
CA GLN A 101 -0.47 -14.66 -12.33
C GLN A 101 0.32 -15.86 -12.89
N ASP A 102 1.55 -15.60 -13.37
CA ASP A 102 2.40 -16.67 -13.90
C ASP A 102 2.79 -17.68 -12.80
N GLN A 103 2.85 -17.28 -11.52
CA GLN A 103 3.09 -18.19 -10.40
C GLN A 103 1.85 -19.02 -10.05
N LEU A 104 0.68 -18.39 -9.97
CA LEU A 104 -0.58 -19.08 -9.74
C LEU A 104 -0.83 -20.15 -10.81
N ASP A 105 -0.67 -19.81 -12.10
CA ASP A 105 -0.92 -20.72 -13.22
C ASP A 105 0.03 -21.92 -13.23
N ARG A 106 1.27 -21.74 -12.75
CA ARG A 106 2.30 -22.80 -12.70
C ARG A 106 2.18 -23.73 -11.51
N ASN A 107 1.47 -23.33 -10.45
CA ASN A 107 1.43 -24.03 -9.18
C ASN A 107 -0.01 -24.37 -8.75
N PRO A 108 -0.78 -25.10 -9.59
CA PRO A 108 -2.18 -25.41 -9.28
C PRO A 108 -2.29 -26.22 -7.98
N GLY A 109 -3.16 -25.76 -7.07
CA GLY A 109 -3.39 -26.41 -5.77
C GLY A 109 -2.30 -26.19 -4.72
N TYR A 110 -1.25 -25.42 -5.04
CA TYR A 110 -0.15 -25.15 -4.11
C TYR A 110 -0.62 -24.42 -2.85
N TYR A 111 -1.39 -23.34 -3.00
CA TYR A 111 -1.94 -22.60 -1.86
C TYR A 111 -2.74 -23.50 -0.91
N HIS A 112 -3.64 -24.31 -1.48
CA HIS A 112 -4.46 -25.26 -0.72
C HIS A 112 -3.62 -26.34 -0.04
N SER A 113 -2.48 -26.73 -0.63
CA SER A 113 -1.54 -27.66 0.00
C SER A 113 -0.84 -27.05 1.21
N LEU A 114 -0.52 -25.75 1.17
CA LEU A 114 0.07 -25.02 2.30
C LEU A 114 -0.89 -24.96 3.49
N LEU A 115 -2.19 -24.77 3.24
CA LEU A 115 -3.21 -24.76 4.30
C LEU A 115 -3.49 -26.14 4.93
N LYS A 116 -3.11 -27.23 4.26
CA LYS A 116 -3.28 -28.61 4.77
C LYS A 116 -2.03 -29.14 5.47
N ALA A 117 -0.89 -28.48 5.29
CA ALA A 117 0.36 -28.86 5.93
C ALA A 117 0.26 -28.67 7.45
N GLU A 118 1.18 -29.29 8.19
CA GLU A 118 1.34 -29.02 9.62
C GLU A 118 1.97 -27.64 9.80
N HIS A 119 1.33 -26.79 10.61
CA HIS A 119 1.79 -25.43 10.89
C HIS A 119 2.47 -25.33 12.24
N ASP A 120 3.39 -24.36 12.37
CA ASP A 120 4.00 -24.02 13.66
C ASP A 120 2.95 -23.33 14.55
N PRO A 121 2.59 -23.91 15.71
CA PRO A 121 1.61 -23.32 16.63
C PRO A 121 1.97 -21.89 17.07
N LYS A 122 3.28 -21.56 17.13
CA LYS A 122 3.74 -20.22 17.49
C LYS A 122 3.39 -19.20 16.42
N ILE A 123 3.51 -19.57 15.14
CA ILE A 123 3.13 -18.69 14.04
C ILE A 123 1.62 -18.45 14.07
N GLU A 124 0.82 -19.49 14.29
CA GLU A 124 -0.62 -19.35 14.45
C GLU A 124 -1.00 -18.39 15.57
N GLU A 125 -0.39 -18.53 16.75
CA GLU A 125 -0.67 -17.69 17.92
C GLU A 125 -0.39 -16.20 17.62
N VAL A 126 0.77 -15.91 17.01
CA VAL A 126 1.15 -14.55 16.65
C VAL A 126 0.20 -13.96 15.58
N ILE A 127 -0.20 -14.76 14.59
CA ILE A 127 -1.20 -14.31 13.60
C ILE A 127 -2.54 -14.01 14.28
N ARG A 128 -3.03 -14.89 15.17
CA ARG A 128 -4.31 -14.69 15.89
C ARG A 128 -4.30 -13.42 16.72
N ALA A 129 -3.19 -13.13 17.41
CA ALA A 129 -3.04 -11.89 18.17
C ALA A 129 -3.20 -10.65 17.27
N ASP A 130 -2.73 -10.72 16.02
CA ASP A 130 -2.84 -9.61 15.06
C ASP A 130 -4.21 -9.48 14.40
N MET A 131 -4.99 -10.57 14.31
CA MET A 131 -6.33 -10.52 13.73
C MET A 131 -7.24 -9.54 14.46
N HIS A 132 -7.17 -9.47 15.79
CA HIS A 132 -8.02 -8.58 16.59
C HIS A 132 -7.75 -7.08 16.36
N ARG A 133 -6.54 -6.73 15.92
CA ARG A 133 -6.14 -5.34 15.67
C ARG A 133 -6.08 -4.99 14.18
N THR A 134 -6.42 -5.92 13.29
CA THR A 134 -6.38 -5.68 11.85
C THR A 134 -7.72 -5.12 11.38
N PHE A 135 -7.73 -3.81 11.07
CA PHE A 135 -8.89 -3.08 10.52
C PHE A 135 -10.18 -3.27 11.33
N PRO A 136 -10.19 -2.94 12.64
CA PRO A 136 -11.38 -3.07 13.49
C PRO A 136 -12.56 -2.20 13.02
N ASP A 137 -12.27 -1.13 12.31
CA ASP A 137 -13.16 -0.16 11.68
C ASP A 137 -13.65 -0.59 10.30
N ASN A 138 -13.16 -1.72 9.75
CA ASN A 138 -13.64 -2.23 8.48
C ASN A 138 -14.76 -3.25 8.68
N ILE A 139 -15.91 -3.00 8.04
CA ILE A 139 -17.09 -3.84 8.18
C ILE A 139 -16.85 -5.28 7.75
N GLN A 140 -15.96 -5.55 6.79
CA GLN A 140 -15.69 -6.91 6.31
C GLN A 140 -14.81 -7.72 7.28
N PHE A 141 -14.14 -7.06 8.23
CA PHE A 141 -13.30 -7.69 9.24
C PHE A 141 -14.01 -7.88 10.59
N ARG A 142 -15.30 -7.55 10.70
CA ARG A 142 -16.10 -7.82 11.89
C ARG A 142 -16.49 -9.30 11.95
N ALA A 143 -16.50 -9.87 13.16
CA ALA A 143 -16.87 -11.26 13.36
C ALA A 143 -18.33 -11.56 12.97
N SER A 144 -19.21 -10.55 12.99
CA SER A 144 -20.61 -10.65 12.59
C SER A 144 -20.86 -10.58 11.08
N SER A 145 -19.84 -10.30 10.27
CA SER A 145 -20.01 -10.01 8.84
C SER A 145 -20.18 -11.26 7.99
N GLN A 146 -20.91 -11.11 6.88
CA GLN A 146 -21.14 -12.18 5.89
C GLN A 146 -20.92 -11.63 4.47
N PRO A 147 -19.82 -11.97 3.78
CA PRO A 147 -18.69 -12.79 4.27
C PRO A 147 -17.75 -12.00 5.19
N CYS A 148 -17.20 -12.67 6.20
CA CYS A 148 -16.14 -12.16 7.07
C CYS A 148 -14.76 -12.50 6.48
N LEU A 149 -13.87 -11.50 6.35
CA LEU A 149 -12.52 -11.66 5.80
C LEU A 149 -11.49 -12.17 6.82
N GLN A 150 -11.81 -12.24 8.11
CA GLN A 150 -10.84 -12.68 9.13
C GLN A 150 -10.28 -14.09 8.87
N LYS A 151 -11.14 -15.02 8.43
CA LYS A 151 -10.70 -16.38 8.10
C LYS A 151 -9.76 -16.39 6.89
N ALA A 152 -10.12 -15.67 5.83
CA ALA A 152 -9.30 -15.55 4.64
C ALA A 152 -7.95 -14.88 4.95
N LEU A 153 -7.95 -13.85 5.79
CA LEU A 153 -6.75 -13.19 6.28
C LEU A 153 -5.84 -14.14 7.05
N PHE A 154 -6.40 -14.88 8.00
CA PHE A 154 -5.66 -15.88 8.76
C PHE A 154 -5.02 -16.92 7.83
N ASN A 155 -5.79 -17.46 6.87
CA ASN A 155 -5.31 -18.45 5.92
C ASN A 155 -4.16 -17.92 5.05
N VAL A 156 -4.29 -16.73 4.48
CA VAL A 156 -3.25 -16.12 3.62
C VAL A 156 -1.95 -15.94 4.39
N LEU A 157 -2.02 -15.42 5.62
CA LEU A 157 -0.84 -15.21 6.47
C LEU A 157 -0.20 -16.53 6.90
N LEU A 158 -1.02 -17.52 7.26
CA LEU A 158 -0.55 -18.84 7.64
C LEU A 158 0.14 -19.55 6.48
N ALA A 159 -0.48 -19.53 5.29
CA ALA A 159 0.09 -20.08 4.08
C ALA A 159 1.40 -19.39 3.70
N TYR A 160 1.48 -18.05 3.80
CA TYR A 160 2.71 -17.31 3.53
C TYR A 160 3.83 -17.68 4.53
N GLY A 161 3.52 -17.76 5.82
CA GLY A 161 4.50 -18.18 6.83
C GLY A 161 5.04 -19.59 6.60
N HIS A 162 4.20 -20.51 6.10
CA HIS A 162 4.66 -21.85 5.72
C HIS A 162 5.42 -21.86 4.38
N HIS A 163 5.03 -21.01 3.42
CA HIS A 163 5.70 -20.86 2.13
C HIS A 163 7.14 -20.37 2.29
N ASN A 164 7.36 -19.37 3.15
CA ASN A 164 8.66 -18.79 3.41
C ASN A 164 9.07 -18.98 4.88
N LYS A 165 9.58 -20.17 5.21
CA LYS A 165 9.91 -20.57 6.59
C LYS A 165 11.00 -19.72 7.25
N ASP A 166 11.91 -19.14 6.47
CA ASP A 166 12.99 -18.29 6.97
C ASP A 166 12.47 -16.94 7.48
N VAL A 167 11.37 -16.48 6.91
CA VAL A 167 10.66 -15.24 7.30
C VAL A 167 9.55 -15.54 8.29
N GLY A 168 8.78 -16.62 8.07
CA GLY A 168 7.58 -16.94 8.83
C GLY A 168 6.54 -15.83 8.72
N TYR A 169 6.02 -15.40 9.88
CA TYR A 169 5.13 -14.26 9.98
C TYR A 169 5.82 -13.09 10.70
N CYS A 170 5.75 -11.90 10.10
CA CYS A 170 6.21 -10.67 10.70
C CYS A 170 5.04 -9.70 10.86
N GLN A 171 4.95 -9.07 12.04
CA GLN A 171 3.98 -8.00 12.29
C GLN A 171 4.08 -6.91 11.20
N GLY A 172 2.92 -6.50 10.69
CA GLY A 172 2.81 -5.59 9.54
C GLY A 172 2.28 -6.31 8.30
N MET A 173 2.54 -7.62 8.16
CA MET A 173 2.01 -8.43 7.06
C MET A 173 0.50 -8.52 7.06
N ASN A 174 -0.14 -8.55 8.23
CA ASN A 174 -1.59 -8.57 8.40
C ASN A 174 -2.29 -7.41 7.68
N PHE A 175 -1.73 -6.21 7.76
CA PHE A 175 -2.30 -5.04 7.10
C PHE A 175 -2.16 -5.14 5.58
N ILE A 176 -1.03 -5.65 5.09
CA ILE A 176 -0.80 -5.86 3.66
C ILE A 176 -1.77 -6.91 3.11
N ALA A 177 -1.85 -8.07 3.75
CA ALA A 177 -2.75 -9.15 3.35
C ALA A 177 -4.22 -8.72 3.40
N GLY A 178 -4.62 -7.94 4.42
CA GLY A 178 -5.99 -7.45 4.51
C GLY A 178 -6.37 -6.49 3.37
N TYR A 179 -5.48 -5.57 2.97
CA TYR A 179 -5.72 -4.73 1.78
C TYR A 179 -5.78 -5.55 0.50
N LEU A 180 -4.90 -6.55 0.34
CA LEU A 180 -4.95 -7.45 -0.82
C LEU A 180 -6.29 -8.21 -0.87
N LEU A 181 -6.81 -8.68 0.26
CA LEU A 181 -8.11 -9.37 0.32
C LEU A 181 -9.28 -8.46 -0.04
N ILE A 182 -9.31 -7.23 0.49
CA ILE A 182 -10.36 -6.25 0.17
C ILE A 182 -10.43 -5.99 -1.34
N ILE A 183 -9.27 -5.85 -1.99
CA ILE A 183 -9.19 -5.48 -3.42
C ILE A 183 -9.42 -6.68 -4.33
N THR A 184 -8.78 -7.81 -4.02
CA THR A 184 -8.86 -8.99 -4.89
C THR A 184 -10.20 -9.69 -4.80
N LYS A 185 -10.83 -9.63 -3.62
CA LYS A 185 -11.98 -10.48 -3.25
C LYS A 185 -11.70 -11.97 -3.52
N ASP A 186 -10.43 -12.37 -3.46
CA ASP A 186 -9.94 -13.71 -3.81
C ASP A 186 -8.74 -14.07 -2.94
N GLU A 187 -8.91 -15.11 -2.12
CA GLU A 187 -7.94 -15.51 -1.11
C GLU A 187 -6.62 -16.01 -1.72
N GLU A 188 -6.68 -16.85 -2.75
CA GLU A 188 -5.47 -17.41 -3.37
C GLU A 188 -4.72 -16.35 -4.19
N LYS A 189 -5.43 -15.47 -4.91
CA LYS A 189 -4.78 -14.34 -5.58
C LYS A 189 -4.11 -13.37 -4.59
N SER A 190 -4.72 -13.15 -3.42
CA SER A 190 -4.11 -12.36 -2.35
C SER A 190 -2.79 -12.95 -1.89
N PHE A 191 -2.74 -14.27 -1.69
CA PHE A 191 -1.51 -14.98 -1.35
C PHE A 191 -0.41 -14.77 -2.42
N TRP A 192 -0.72 -14.96 -3.70
CA TRP A 192 0.30 -14.80 -4.75
C TRP A 192 0.75 -13.35 -4.96
N LEU A 193 -0.13 -12.36 -4.77
CA LEU A 193 0.27 -10.96 -4.75
C LEU A 193 1.17 -10.64 -3.56
N MET A 194 0.87 -11.19 -2.39
CA MET A 194 1.71 -11.05 -1.20
C MET A 194 3.08 -11.67 -1.44
N ASP A 195 3.16 -12.88 -2.00
CA ASP A 195 4.41 -13.52 -2.40
C ASP A 195 5.22 -12.64 -3.36
N ALA A 196 4.61 -12.16 -4.44
CA ALA A 196 5.31 -11.30 -5.39
C ALA A 196 5.76 -9.97 -4.76
N LEU A 197 5.00 -9.42 -3.82
CA LEU A 197 5.32 -8.17 -3.16
C LEU A 197 6.50 -8.34 -2.20
N LEU A 198 6.41 -9.31 -1.29
CA LEU A 198 7.36 -9.50 -0.20
C LEU A 198 8.60 -10.29 -0.64
N GLY A 199 8.45 -11.25 -1.54
CA GLY A 199 9.53 -12.13 -1.99
C GLY A 199 10.30 -11.62 -3.21
N LYS A 200 9.79 -10.63 -3.96
CA LYS A 200 10.40 -10.17 -5.22
C LYS A 200 10.49 -8.66 -5.39
N ILE A 201 9.45 -7.91 -5.01
CA ILE A 201 9.40 -6.45 -5.25
C ILE A 201 10.15 -5.67 -4.16
N LEU A 202 9.92 -6.05 -2.91
CA LEU A 202 10.61 -5.47 -1.76
C LEU A 202 11.99 -6.13 -1.59
N PRO A 203 12.97 -5.40 -1.02
CA PRO A 203 14.12 -6.03 -0.38
C PRO A 203 13.67 -6.90 0.80
N ASP A 204 14.63 -7.60 1.42
CA ASP A 204 14.45 -8.52 2.56
C ASP A 204 13.98 -7.83 3.87
N TYR A 205 12.82 -7.17 3.84
CA TYR A 205 12.26 -6.34 4.92
C TYR A 205 11.86 -7.16 6.14
N TYR A 206 11.34 -8.37 5.91
CA TYR A 206 10.70 -9.19 6.94
C TYR A 206 11.57 -10.35 7.41
N THR A 207 12.85 -10.36 7.05
CA THR A 207 13.81 -11.31 7.64
C THR A 207 13.93 -11.06 9.16
N PRO A 208 14.38 -12.03 9.96
CA PRO A 208 14.51 -11.84 11.41
C PRO A 208 15.36 -10.63 11.84
N THR A 209 16.34 -10.25 11.01
CA THR A 209 17.19 -9.07 11.24
C THR A 209 16.60 -7.77 10.67
N MET A 210 15.57 -7.88 9.82
CA MET A 210 14.98 -6.77 9.06
C MET A 210 16.02 -5.93 8.30
N LEU A 211 17.12 -6.55 7.86
CA LEU A 211 18.24 -5.82 7.27
C LEU A 211 17.81 -5.02 6.03
N GLY A 212 16.90 -5.57 5.21
CA GLY A 212 16.37 -4.87 4.04
C GLY A 212 15.60 -3.59 4.41
N LEU A 213 14.83 -3.65 5.50
CA LEU A 213 14.03 -2.53 6.00
C LEU A 213 14.93 -1.42 6.57
N GLN A 214 15.86 -1.79 7.46
CA GLN A 214 16.83 -0.85 8.04
C GLN A 214 17.67 -0.18 6.95
N MET A 215 18.13 -0.97 5.98
CA MET A 215 18.87 -0.45 4.82
C MET A 215 18.06 0.60 4.05
N ASP A 216 16.80 0.33 3.74
CA ASP A 216 15.98 1.29 2.98
C ASP A 216 15.62 2.53 3.81
N GLN A 217 15.49 2.43 5.13
CA GLN A 217 15.34 3.61 6.00
C GLN A 217 16.59 4.50 5.96
N GLU A 218 17.79 3.91 5.98
CA GLU A 218 19.04 4.66 5.82
C GLU A 218 19.24 5.22 4.40
N VAL A 219 18.78 4.50 3.38
CA VAL A 219 18.74 5.02 1.99
C VAL A 219 17.83 6.24 1.91
N LEU A 220 16.68 6.24 2.59
CA LEU A 220 15.83 7.44 2.67
C LEU A 220 16.61 8.59 3.31
N GLY A 221 17.33 8.35 4.41
CA GLY A 221 18.17 9.35 5.05
C GLY A 221 19.18 10.00 4.11
N GLU A 222 19.88 9.21 3.29
CA GLU A 222 20.79 9.74 2.26
C GLU A 222 20.06 10.52 1.17
N LEU A 223 18.89 10.04 0.73
CA LEU A 223 18.09 10.75 -0.26
C LEU A 223 17.58 12.09 0.26
N VAL A 224 17.16 12.16 1.53
CA VAL A 224 16.76 13.41 2.19
C VAL A 224 17.97 14.33 2.33
N ARG A 225 19.14 13.82 2.73
CA ARG A 225 20.39 14.61 2.76
C ARG A 225 20.69 15.27 1.41
N MET A 226 20.48 14.53 0.32
CA MET A 226 20.75 15.02 -1.04
C MET A 226 19.68 15.99 -1.57
N LYS A 227 18.41 15.81 -1.21
CA LYS A 227 17.27 16.50 -1.86
C LYS A 227 16.53 17.49 -0.98
N VAL A 228 16.56 17.30 0.35
CA VAL A 228 15.90 18.15 1.35
C VAL A 228 16.85 18.34 2.55
N PRO A 229 18.03 18.95 2.34
CA PRO A 229 19.10 18.98 3.34
C PRO A 229 18.72 19.66 4.65
N ALA A 230 17.80 20.63 4.63
CA ALA A 230 17.31 21.30 5.84
C ALA A 230 16.65 20.30 6.81
N VAL A 231 15.82 19.39 6.30
CA VAL A 231 15.20 18.34 7.13
C VAL A 231 16.24 17.37 7.66
N TRP A 232 17.20 16.97 6.82
CA TRP A 232 18.28 16.08 7.25
C TRP A 232 19.10 16.70 8.39
N GLN A 233 19.39 18.01 8.33
CA GLN A 233 20.12 18.72 9.38
C GLN A 233 19.35 18.70 10.71
N VAL A 234 18.04 18.94 10.70
CA VAL A 234 17.21 18.90 11.92
C VAL A 234 17.14 17.50 12.53
N MET A 235 17.02 16.46 11.68
CA MET A 235 17.08 15.07 12.15
C MET A 235 18.43 14.77 12.82
N ASN A 236 19.53 15.16 12.18
CA ASN A 236 20.88 14.89 12.67
C ASN A 236 21.23 15.71 13.92
N SER A 237 20.82 16.98 14.01
CA SER A 237 21.11 17.84 15.18
C SER A 237 20.45 17.34 16.46
N HIS A 238 19.32 16.62 16.33
CA HIS A 238 18.58 16.04 17.44
C HIS A 238 18.79 14.51 17.56
N ASN A 239 19.74 13.93 16.82
CA ASN A 239 20.05 12.50 16.80
C ASN A 239 18.82 11.60 16.57
N VAL A 240 17.88 12.04 15.72
CA VAL A 240 16.67 11.26 15.41
C VAL A 240 17.00 10.21 14.33
N MET A 241 16.79 8.94 14.68
CA MET A 241 16.95 7.85 13.73
C MET A 241 15.76 7.78 12.76
N TRP A 242 16.02 7.49 11.48
CA TRP A 242 14.97 7.30 10.48
C TRP A 242 14.02 6.14 10.83
N THR A 243 14.57 5.08 11.42
CA THR A 243 13.83 3.93 11.93
C THR A 243 12.70 4.35 12.89
N LEU A 244 12.89 5.42 13.68
CA LEU A 244 11.89 5.88 14.65
C LEU A 244 10.66 6.50 13.98
N VAL A 245 10.86 7.27 12.90
CA VAL A 245 9.82 8.12 12.31
C VAL A 245 9.18 7.54 11.05
N VAL A 246 9.87 6.66 10.32
CA VAL A 246 9.36 6.10 9.06
C VAL A 246 9.18 4.58 9.08
N SER A 247 9.34 3.89 10.21
CA SER A 247 9.23 2.42 10.24
C SER A 247 7.92 1.90 9.65
N ARG A 248 6.78 2.44 10.12
CA ARG A 248 5.46 2.05 9.60
C ARG A 248 5.25 2.35 8.11
N TRP A 249 5.87 3.39 7.58
CA TRP A 249 5.76 3.75 6.17
C TRP A 249 6.26 2.63 5.27
N PHE A 250 7.38 1.99 5.65
CA PHE A 250 8.01 0.94 4.87
C PHE A 250 7.55 -0.46 5.24
N ILE A 251 7.37 -0.80 6.53
CA ILE A 251 6.98 -2.16 6.95
C ILE A 251 5.52 -2.49 6.62
N CYS A 252 4.62 -1.49 6.63
CA CYS A 252 3.22 -1.64 6.26
C CYS A 252 2.91 -1.06 4.88
N LEU A 253 3.92 -0.58 4.14
CA LEU A 253 3.75 -0.01 2.80
C LEU A 253 2.70 1.12 2.74
N TYR A 254 2.74 2.01 3.74
CA TYR A 254 1.83 3.13 3.98
C TYR A 254 0.39 2.78 4.38
N VAL A 255 0.04 1.49 4.50
CA VAL A 255 -1.23 1.09 5.10
C VAL A 255 -1.30 1.60 6.54
N ASP A 256 -2.47 2.10 6.94
CA ASP A 256 -2.71 2.70 8.27
C ASP A 256 -1.87 3.97 8.53
N ILE A 257 -1.32 4.57 7.47
CA ILE A 257 -0.56 5.83 7.53
C ILE A 257 -1.19 6.87 6.60
N LEU A 258 -1.52 6.47 5.37
CA LEU A 258 -2.15 7.32 4.37
C LEU A 258 -3.58 6.84 4.08
N PRO A 259 -4.46 7.71 3.54
CA PRO A 259 -5.81 7.31 3.14
C PRO A 259 -5.80 6.11 2.18
N VAL A 260 -6.80 5.22 2.32
CA VAL A 260 -6.90 3.95 1.59
C VAL A 260 -6.64 4.14 0.09
N GLU A 261 -7.32 5.11 -0.54
CA GLU A 261 -7.14 5.38 -1.97
C GLU A 261 -5.73 5.79 -2.35
N THR A 262 -5.09 6.60 -1.53
CA THR A 262 -3.72 7.03 -1.78
C THR A 262 -2.78 5.83 -1.69
N VAL A 263 -2.95 4.95 -0.72
CA VAL A 263 -2.17 3.70 -0.61
C VAL A 263 -2.38 2.81 -1.83
N LEU A 264 -3.61 2.61 -2.29
CA LEU A 264 -3.90 1.78 -3.46
C LEU A 264 -3.27 2.35 -4.74
N ARG A 265 -3.24 3.69 -4.87
CA ARG A 265 -2.56 4.36 -5.98
C ARG A 265 -1.04 4.26 -5.90
N ILE A 266 -0.47 4.26 -4.70
CA ILE A 266 0.93 3.94 -4.47
C ILE A 266 1.21 2.49 -4.89
N TRP A 267 0.33 1.56 -4.52
CA TRP A 267 0.45 0.14 -4.81
C TRP A 267 0.34 -0.19 -6.30
N ASP A 268 -0.53 0.50 -7.04
CA ASP A 268 -0.56 0.44 -8.52
C ASP A 268 0.85 0.62 -9.10
N CYS A 269 1.55 1.65 -8.62
CA CYS A 269 2.90 1.96 -9.07
C CYS A 269 3.95 1.01 -8.47
N LEU A 270 3.76 0.53 -7.24
CA LEU A 270 4.66 -0.40 -6.57
C LEU A 270 4.73 -1.74 -7.29
N PHE A 271 3.58 -2.35 -7.62
CA PHE A 271 3.51 -3.61 -8.37
C PHE A 271 4.10 -3.47 -9.78
N TYR A 272 3.96 -2.30 -10.39
CA TYR A 272 4.43 -2.09 -11.77
C TYR A 272 5.91 -1.66 -11.86
N GLU A 273 6.35 -0.72 -11.03
CA GLU A 273 7.66 -0.06 -11.10
C GLU A 273 8.64 -0.44 -9.97
N GLY A 274 8.18 -1.18 -8.96
CA GLY A 274 8.99 -1.72 -7.87
C GLY A 274 9.18 -0.77 -6.67
N SER A 275 9.96 -1.23 -5.69
CA SER A 275 10.13 -0.59 -4.37
C SER A 275 10.64 0.85 -4.38
N LYS A 276 11.19 1.35 -5.51
CA LYS A 276 11.57 2.76 -5.66
C LYS A 276 10.42 3.74 -5.43
N ILE A 277 9.17 3.28 -5.59
CA ILE A 277 7.99 4.11 -5.38
C ILE A 277 7.87 4.54 -3.92
N LEU A 278 8.25 3.68 -2.96
CA LEU A 278 8.21 4.00 -1.54
C LEU A 278 9.07 5.23 -1.22
N PHE A 279 10.28 5.30 -1.77
CA PHE A 279 11.14 6.47 -1.63
C PHE A 279 10.55 7.75 -2.24
N ARG A 280 9.83 7.64 -3.35
CA ARG A 280 9.18 8.81 -3.98
C ARG A 280 8.10 9.38 -3.07
N VAL A 281 7.28 8.51 -2.49
CA VAL A 281 6.24 8.88 -1.54
C VAL A 281 6.86 9.56 -0.32
N ALA A 282 7.85 8.91 0.32
CA ALA A 282 8.53 9.46 1.48
C ALA A 282 9.17 10.84 1.21
N LEU A 283 9.89 10.99 0.09
CA LEU A 283 10.52 12.25 -0.27
C LEU A 283 9.51 13.36 -0.56
N THR A 284 8.35 13.03 -1.14
CA THR A 284 7.29 14.00 -1.37
C THR A 284 6.64 14.44 -0.06
N LEU A 285 6.31 13.52 0.85
CA LEU A 285 5.76 13.87 2.16
C LEU A 285 6.71 14.80 2.93
N ILE A 286 8.00 14.45 2.97
CA ILE A 286 9.03 15.22 3.67
C ILE A 286 9.28 16.56 2.97
N GLY A 287 9.43 16.56 1.65
CA GLY A 287 9.77 17.75 0.87
C GLY A 287 8.64 18.78 0.85
N HIS A 288 7.40 18.33 0.72
CA HIS A 288 6.22 19.19 0.76
C HIS A 288 6.09 19.92 2.10
N ASN A 289 6.46 19.23 3.19
CA ASN A 289 6.35 19.73 4.56
C ASN A 289 7.69 20.18 5.17
N GLN A 290 8.70 20.46 4.35
CA GLN A 290 10.06 20.74 4.82
C GLN A 290 10.12 21.92 5.80
N ASN A 291 9.29 22.96 5.58
CA ASN A 291 9.26 24.14 6.43
C ASN A 291 8.73 23.81 7.82
N LEU A 292 7.69 22.97 7.90
CA LEU A 292 7.10 22.51 9.16
C LEU A 292 8.11 21.65 9.94
N ILE A 293 8.78 20.71 9.27
CA ILE A 293 9.72 19.80 9.91
C ILE A 293 10.98 20.56 10.36
N SER A 294 11.46 21.51 9.55
CA SER A 294 12.70 22.26 9.85
C SER A 294 12.57 23.22 11.04
N GLN A 295 11.34 23.50 11.49
CA GLN A 295 11.08 24.33 12.67
C GLN A 295 11.09 23.53 13.98
N ALA A 296 11.13 22.20 13.92
CA ALA A 296 11.11 21.37 15.12
C ALA A 296 12.40 21.54 15.95
N GLN A 297 12.24 21.70 17.26
CA GLN A 297 13.33 22.01 18.20
C GLN A 297 13.66 20.85 19.16
N SER A 298 13.00 19.71 18.98
CA SER A 298 13.20 18.53 19.82
C SER A 298 12.87 17.24 19.08
N LEU A 299 13.38 16.10 19.58
CA LEU A 299 13.01 14.77 19.08
C LEU A 299 11.50 14.55 19.09
N SER A 300 10.81 15.00 20.16
CA SER A 300 9.35 14.85 20.30
C SER A 300 8.61 15.63 19.23
N GLU A 301 9.01 16.88 18.97
CA GLU A 301 8.40 17.69 17.92
C GLU A 301 8.64 17.10 16.54
N ILE A 302 9.84 16.60 16.26
CA ILE A 302 10.15 15.93 14.99
C ILE A 302 9.22 14.73 14.80
N CYS A 303 9.09 13.87 15.81
CA CYS A 303 8.19 12.71 15.74
C CYS A 303 6.74 13.14 15.49
N GLU A 304 6.29 14.21 16.14
CA GLU A 304 4.94 14.73 15.96
C GLU A 304 4.74 15.32 14.55
N ARG A 305 5.70 16.06 14.01
CA ARG A 305 5.63 16.55 12.63
C ARG A 305 5.56 15.40 11.64
N PHE A 306 6.33 14.33 11.82
CA PHE A 306 6.27 13.16 10.93
C PHE A 306 4.93 12.42 10.97
N LYS A 307 4.22 12.46 12.10
CA LYS A 307 2.82 11.99 12.17
C LYS A 307 1.88 12.98 11.48
N GLN A 308 2.05 14.27 11.71
CA GLN A 308 1.18 15.30 11.15
C GLN A 308 1.18 15.30 9.60
N ILE A 309 2.34 15.08 8.97
CA ILE A 309 2.49 15.14 7.50
C ILE A 309 1.83 13.97 6.76
N SER A 310 1.42 12.91 7.46
CA SER A 310 0.66 11.81 6.86
C SER A 310 -0.86 12.02 6.90
N HIS A 311 -1.32 13.19 7.32
CA HIS A 311 -2.74 13.56 7.36
C HIS A 311 -3.01 14.87 6.60
N GLY A 312 -4.30 15.12 6.33
CA GLY A 312 -4.79 16.36 5.72
C GLY A 312 -4.96 16.30 4.21
N GLU A 313 -5.49 17.40 3.66
CA GLU A 313 -5.97 17.50 2.27
C GLU A 313 -4.94 17.04 1.22
N PHE A 314 -3.64 17.31 1.46
CA PHE A 314 -2.58 16.96 0.53
C PHE A 314 -2.49 15.45 0.25
N VAL A 315 -2.70 14.61 1.26
CA VAL A 315 -2.65 13.14 1.11
C VAL A 315 -4.02 12.52 0.83
N GLU A 316 -5.10 13.27 1.06
CA GLU A 316 -6.48 12.89 0.72
C GLU A 316 -6.76 13.08 -0.78
N ASP A 317 -6.23 14.13 -1.41
CA ASP A 317 -6.23 14.25 -2.89
C ASP A 317 -5.16 13.34 -3.52
N CYS A 318 -5.50 12.06 -3.62
CA CYS A 318 -4.63 11.04 -4.21
C CYS A 318 -4.17 11.37 -5.65
N HIS A 319 -4.92 12.16 -6.44
CA HIS A 319 -4.52 12.48 -7.82
C HIS A 319 -3.41 13.51 -7.86
N THR A 320 -3.54 14.57 -7.07
CA THR A 320 -2.52 15.62 -6.96
C THR A 320 -1.29 15.06 -6.26
N PHE A 321 -1.48 14.34 -5.15
CA PHE A 321 -0.40 13.67 -4.44
C PHE A 321 0.44 12.79 -5.36
N MET A 322 -0.21 11.88 -6.11
CA MET A 322 0.49 10.98 -7.03
C MET A 322 1.16 11.71 -8.20
N GLN A 323 0.68 12.89 -8.62
CA GLN A 323 1.43 13.70 -9.58
C GLN A 323 2.71 14.26 -8.95
N LYS A 324 2.62 14.76 -7.71
CA LYS A 324 3.78 15.29 -6.98
C LYS A 324 4.87 14.24 -6.75
N ILE A 325 4.54 12.98 -6.42
CA ILE A 325 5.57 11.93 -6.22
C ILE A 325 6.44 11.65 -7.46
N PHE A 326 5.94 11.97 -8.66
CA PHE A 326 6.69 11.83 -9.91
C PHE A 326 7.37 13.11 -10.38
N MET A 327 7.04 14.27 -9.78
CA MET A 327 7.58 15.58 -10.14
C MET A 327 8.58 16.10 -9.11
N GLU A 328 8.18 16.21 -7.84
CA GLU A 328 8.92 16.94 -6.80
C GLU A 328 10.23 16.25 -6.39
N PRO A 329 10.29 14.91 -6.17
CA PRO A 329 11.55 14.25 -5.85
C PRO A 329 12.55 14.27 -7.01
N GLY A 330 12.12 14.66 -8.22
CA GLY A 330 12.91 14.67 -9.44
C GLY A 330 13.38 13.27 -9.89
N GLY A 331 14.57 13.24 -10.48
CA GLY A 331 15.23 12.00 -10.92
C GLY A 331 15.54 11.09 -9.74
N LEU A 332 15.02 9.86 -9.80
CA LEU A 332 15.34 8.78 -8.86
C LEU A 332 15.44 7.48 -9.66
N SER A 333 16.67 7.18 -10.08
CA SER A 333 16.96 6.00 -10.90
C SER A 333 17.12 4.76 -10.02
N THR A 334 16.77 3.59 -10.56
CA THR A 334 17.00 2.31 -9.88
C THR A 334 18.49 2.12 -9.58
N ALA A 335 19.39 2.51 -10.49
CA ALA A 335 20.83 2.42 -10.30
C ALA A 335 21.32 3.25 -9.09
N THR A 336 20.78 4.46 -8.91
CA THR A 336 21.07 5.30 -7.74
C THR A 336 20.64 4.61 -6.45
N ILE A 337 19.40 4.08 -6.41
CA ILE A 337 18.90 3.36 -5.23
C ILE A 337 19.75 2.13 -4.94
N THR A 338 20.08 1.32 -5.95
CA THR A 338 20.93 0.13 -5.78
C THR A 338 22.32 0.50 -5.23
N LYS A 339 22.93 1.60 -5.72
CA LYS A 339 24.21 2.09 -5.19
C LYS A 339 24.09 2.52 -3.72
N LEU A 340 23.05 3.27 -3.37
CA LEU A 340 22.79 3.69 -1.99
C LEU A 340 22.52 2.49 -1.08
N ARG A 341 21.72 1.51 -1.52
CA ARG A 341 21.47 0.25 -0.80
C ARG A 341 22.76 -0.48 -0.48
N LYS A 342 23.68 -0.63 -1.46
CA LYS A 342 25.00 -1.26 -1.23
C LYS A 342 25.81 -0.50 -0.17
N MET A 343 25.83 0.83 -0.25
CA MET A 343 26.54 1.69 0.69
C MET A 343 25.95 1.61 2.11
N CYS A 344 24.63 1.70 2.26
CA CYS A 344 23.95 1.62 3.55
C CYS A 344 24.08 0.23 4.17
N ARG A 345 23.95 -0.84 3.37
CA ARG A 345 24.15 -2.22 3.84
C ARG A 345 25.53 -2.41 4.44
N ASN A 346 26.58 -1.97 3.75
CA ASN A 346 27.95 -2.08 4.27
C ASN A 346 28.14 -1.32 5.59
N ARG A 347 27.50 -0.15 5.76
CA ARG A 347 27.56 0.61 7.02
C ARG A 347 26.87 -0.14 8.16
N ILE A 348 25.67 -0.67 7.92
CA ILE A 348 24.90 -1.41 8.94
C ILE A 348 25.63 -2.69 9.36
N THR A 349 26.25 -3.41 8.42
CA THR A 349 26.95 -4.67 8.75
C THR A 349 28.35 -4.47 9.35
N SER A 350 28.88 -3.24 9.32
CA SER A 350 30.21 -2.92 9.88
C SER A 350 30.14 -2.15 11.19
N ALA A 351 28.94 -1.71 11.60
CA ALA A 351 28.64 -1.10 12.89
C ALA A 351 28.28 -2.20 13.89
#